data_AF-W1DP06-F1
#
_entry.id   AF-W1DP06-F1
#
_cell.length_a   1.000
_cell.length_b   1.000
_cell.length_c   1.000
_cell.angle_alpha   90.00
_cell.angle_beta   90.00
_cell.angle_gamma   90.00
#
_symmetry.space_group_name_H-M   'P 1'
#
loop_
_entity.id
_entity.type
_entity.pdbx_description
1 polymer ?
#
loop_
_entity_poly.entity_id
_entity_poly.type
_entity_poly.pdbx_seq_one_letter_code
_entity_poly.pdbx_strand_id
1 'polypeptide(L)'
;MEEVIHWACNVDQKKLKEFLMGTPAEAIFSGSEKAVGSARFVLSKNLAPHLKMPEGNFSLRDWLDDGKPGTLFITWQEEMKRSLNPLISCWLDSIFSIVLGMGEKESRINVFIDELESLQFLPNLNDALTKGRKSGLCVYAGYQTYSQLVKVYGRDMAQTILANMRSNIVLGGSRLGDETLDQMSRSLGEIEGEVERKESDPQKPWIVRKRRDVKVVRAVTPTEISMLPNLTGYLALPGDMPVAKFKAKHVKYHRKNPVPGIELREI
;
A
#
# COMPACT_ATOMS: atom_id res chain seq x y z
N MET A 1 -27.69 0.16 5.55
CA MET A 1 -26.61 0.70 6.44
C MET A 1 -27.14 1.61 7.54
N GLU A 2 -28.24 2.32 7.33
CA GLU A 2 -28.85 3.23 8.31
C GLU A 2 -29.18 2.55 9.64
N GLU A 3 -29.80 1.36 9.62
CA GLU A 3 -30.11 0.60 10.84
C GLU A 3 -28.86 0.25 11.64
N VAL A 4 -27.78 -0.15 10.97
CA VAL A 4 -26.51 -0.51 11.63
C VAL A 4 -25.98 0.68 12.42
N ILE A 5 -25.98 1.88 11.83
CA ILE A 5 -25.53 3.09 12.52
C ILE A 5 -26.51 3.55 13.58
N HIS A 6 -27.81 3.39 13.35
CA HIS A 6 -28.82 3.68 14.37
C HIS A 6 -28.52 2.90 15.64
N TRP A 7 -28.40 1.57 15.56
CA TRP A 7 -28.10 0.71 16.69
C TRP A 7 -26.70 0.93 17.25
N ALA A 8 -25.69 1.00 16.39
CA ALA A 8 -24.30 1.09 16.82
C ALA A 8 -23.94 2.45 17.44
N CYS A 9 -24.53 3.55 16.97
CA CYS A 9 -24.06 4.90 17.30
C CYS A 9 -25.10 5.77 18.01
N ASN A 10 -26.40 5.61 17.71
CA ASN A 10 -27.42 6.57 18.11
C ASN A 10 -28.32 6.09 19.26
N VAL A 11 -28.57 4.78 19.35
CA VAL A 11 -29.47 4.19 20.36
C VAL A 11 -28.86 4.27 21.77
N ASP A 12 -29.70 4.48 22.78
CA ASP A 12 -29.27 4.45 24.20
C ASP A 12 -28.60 3.12 24.58
N GLN A 13 -27.63 3.15 25.48
CA GLN A 13 -26.87 1.96 25.85
C GLN A 13 -27.75 0.85 26.44
N LYS A 14 -28.82 1.17 27.19
CA LYS A 14 -29.72 0.16 27.75
C LYS A 14 -30.45 -0.61 26.65
N LYS A 15 -31.01 0.12 25.69
CA LYS A 15 -31.68 -0.46 24.52
C LYS A 15 -30.73 -1.26 23.64
N LEU A 16 -29.49 -0.78 23.47
CA LEU A 16 -28.47 -1.54 22.75
C LEU A 16 -28.13 -2.86 23.47
N LYS A 17 -28.01 -2.85 24.80
CA LYS A 17 -27.79 -4.09 25.57
C LYS A 17 -28.93 -5.08 25.41
N GLU A 18 -30.18 -4.62 25.46
CA GLU A 18 -31.36 -5.45 25.21
C GLU A 18 -31.34 -6.05 23.79
N PHE A 19 -30.98 -5.26 22.78
CA PHE A 19 -30.87 -5.72 21.39
C PHE A 19 -29.76 -6.76 21.19
N LEU A 20 -28.65 -6.63 21.92
CA LEU A 20 -27.51 -7.53 21.81
C LEU A 20 -27.64 -8.80 22.66
N MET A 21 -28.66 -8.90 23.50
CA MET A 21 -28.84 -10.03 24.42
C MET A 21 -28.91 -11.36 23.67
N GLY A 22 -28.11 -12.34 24.11
CA GLY A 22 -27.98 -13.65 23.45
C GLY A 22 -27.08 -13.68 22.22
N THR A 23 -26.47 -12.56 21.84
CA THR A 23 -25.47 -12.51 20.76
C THR A 23 -24.04 -12.57 21.31
N PRO A 24 -23.04 -13.01 20.53
CA PRO A 24 -21.63 -12.93 20.93
C PRO A 24 -21.15 -11.51 21.30
N ALA A 25 -21.84 -10.47 20.80
CA ALA A 25 -21.51 -9.08 21.08
C ALA A 25 -22.00 -8.59 22.45
N GLU A 26 -22.89 -9.32 23.13
CA GLU A 26 -23.39 -8.96 24.46
C GLU A 26 -22.25 -8.73 25.45
N ALA A 27 -21.28 -9.64 25.49
CA ALA A 27 -20.12 -9.56 26.38
C ALA A 27 -19.22 -8.34 26.12
N ILE A 28 -19.17 -7.87 24.87
CA ILE A 28 -18.35 -6.72 24.47
C ILE A 28 -19.03 -5.41 24.93
N PHE A 29 -20.35 -5.35 24.83
CA PHE A 29 -21.15 -4.16 25.15
C PHE A 29 -21.73 -4.14 26.58
N SER A 30 -21.55 -5.22 27.34
CA SER A 30 -21.82 -5.28 28.78
C SER A 30 -20.69 -4.75 29.65
N GLY A 31 -19.52 -4.44 29.07
CA GLY A 31 -18.37 -3.85 29.74
C GLY A 31 -18.57 -2.40 30.21
N SER A 32 -17.46 -1.75 30.58
CA SER A 32 -17.51 -0.38 31.11
C SER A 32 -18.06 0.62 30.09
N GLU A 33 -18.76 1.67 30.57
CA GLU A 33 -19.30 2.75 29.72
C GLU A 33 -18.22 3.37 28.83
N LYS A 34 -16.98 3.47 29.34
CA LYS A 34 -15.82 3.98 28.59
C LYS A 34 -15.47 3.10 27.39
N ALA A 35 -15.49 1.76 27.55
CA ALA A 35 -15.20 0.84 26.46
C ALA A 35 -16.29 0.90 25.37
N VAL A 36 -17.55 0.92 25.79
CA VAL A 36 -18.70 1.08 24.87
C VAL A 36 -18.62 2.40 24.12
N GLY A 37 -18.39 3.52 24.82
CA GLY A 37 -18.23 4.84 24.19
C GLY A 37 -17.09 4.86 23.17
N SER A 38 -15.97 4.20 23.48
CA SER A 38 -14.82 4.09 22.56
C SER A 38 -15.18 3.28 21.30
N ALA A 39 -15.87 2.15 21.45
CA ALA A 39 -16.33 1.34 20.31
C ALA A 39 -17.29 2.14 19.42
N ARG A 40 -18.26 2.86 20.01
CA ARG A 40 -19.20 3.71 19.27
C ARG A 40 -18.49 4.81 18.49
N PHE A 41 -17.47 5.43 19.07
CA PHE A 41 -16.68 6.47 18.41
C PHE A 41 -15.90 5.91 17.19
N VAL A 42 -15.34 4.71 17.31
CA VAL A 42 -14.67 4.04 16.19
C VAL A 42 -15.68 3.69 15.09
N LEU A 43 -16.82 3.12 15.46
CA LEU A 43 -17.88 2.75 14.51
C LEU A 43 -18.46 3.97 13.79
N SER A 44 -18.76 5.06 14.50
CA SER A 44 -19.32 6.26 13.86
C SER A 44 -18.38 6.85 12.81
N LYS A 45 -17.08 6.91 13.11
CA LYS A 45 -16.05 7.40 12.18
C LYS A 45 -15.92 6.51 10.93
N ASN A 46 -15.92 5.18 11.11
CA ASN A 46 -15.66 4.26 10.01
C ASN A 46 -16.92 3.95 9.18
N LEU A 47 -18.10 3.97 9.78
CA LEU A 47 -19.36 3.66 9.09
C LEU A 47 -19.98 4.88 8.38
N ALA A 48 -19.63 6.11 8.77
CA ALA A 48 -20.17 7.33 8.15
C ALA A 48 -20.10 7.37 6.60
N PRO A 49 -18.98 7.06 5.93
CA PRO A 49 -18.94 7.07 4.46
C PRO A 49 -19.82 5.97 3.83
N HIS A 50 -20.11 4.88 4.54
CA HIS A 50 -20.99 3.81 4.04
C HIS A 50 -22.47 4.25 3.97
N LEU A 51 -22.89 5.28 4.71
CA LEU A 51 -24.25 5.84 4.58
C LEU A 51 -24.46 6.59 3.26
N LYS A 52 -23.39 7.18 2.73
CA LYS A 52 -23.43 7.95 1.49
C LYS A 52 -23.22 7.06 0.26
N MET A 53 -22.89 5.78 0.47
CA MET A 53 -22.78 4.82 -0.61
C MET A 53 -24.20 4.49 -1.12
N PRO A 54 -24.47 4.62 -2.43
CA PRO A 54 -25.75 4.23 -2.99
C PRO A 54 -26.07 2.76 -2.73
N GLU A 55 -27.32 2.48 -2.38
CA GLU A 55 -27.77 1.11 -2.22
C GLU A 55 -27.76 0.35 -3.56
N GLY A 56 -27.51 -0.96 -3.48
CA GLY A 56 -27.43 -1.84 -4.64
C GLY A 56 -27.09 -3.27 -4.23
N ASN A 57 -27.09 -4.17 -5.21
CA ASN A 57 -26.81 -5.60 -5.04
C ASN A 57 -25.42 -6.01 -5.57
N PHE A 58 -24.54 -5.05 -5.84
CA PHE A 58 -23.18 -5.35 -6.30
C PHE A 58 -22.39 -6.06 -5.19
N SER A 59 -21.80 -7.20 -5.54
CA SER A 59 -20.98 -8.02 -4.65
C SER A 59 -19.57 -8.13 -5.20
N LEU A 60 -18.57 -7.67 -4.44
CA LEU A 60 -17.15 -7.85 -4.78
C LEU A 60 -16.79 -9.33 -4.93
N ARG A 61 -17.43 -10.19 -4.14
CA ARG A 61 -17.20 -11.64 -4.18
C ARG A 61 -17.70 -12.23 -5.48
N ASP A 62 -18.95 -11.91 -5.84
CA ASP A 62 -19.57 -12.46 -7.04
C ASP A 62 -18.87 -11.91 -8.29
N TRP A 63 -18.49 -10.62 -8.27
CA TRP A 63 -17.72 -10.01 -9.35
C TRP A 63 -16.32 -10.63 -9.54
N LEU A 64 -15.62 -10.98 -8.46
CA LEU A 64 -14.33 -11.68 -8.54
C LEU A 64 -14.48 -13.15 -8.97
N ASP A 65 -15.67 -13.73 -8.81
CA ASP A 65 -15.91 -15.15 -9.08
C ASP A 65 -16.65 -15.43 -10.40
N ASP A 66 -17.27 -14.43 -11.03
CA ASP A 66 -18.09 -14.61 -12.23
C ASP A 66 -17.33 -15.08 -13.49
N GLY A 67 -15.99 -15.09 -13.44
CA GLY A 67 -15.10 -15.54 -14.51
C GLY A 67 -15.04 -14.62 -15.72
N LYS A 68 -15.71 -13.46 -15.69
CA LYS A 68 -15.77 -12.51 -16.79
C LYS A 68 -14.63 -11.49 -16.68
N PRO A 69 -14.04 -11.07 -17.82
CA PRO A 69 -13.09 -9.98 -17.81
C PRO A 69 -13.82 -8.68 -17.42
N GLY A 70 -13.26 -7.97 -16.43
CA GLY A 70 -13.79 -6.70 -15.96
C GLY A 70 -12.70 -5.85 -15.31
N THR A 71 -12.99 -4.57 -15.10
CA THR A 71 -12.11 -3.67 -14.35
C THR A 71 -12.95 -2.84 -13.40
N LEU A 72 -12.64 -2.94 -12.11
CA LEU A 72 -13.24 -2.14 -11.07
C LEU A 72 -12.40 -0.87 -10.86
N PHE A 73 -13.03 0.29 -11.01
CA PHE A 73 -12.42 1.58 -10.70
C PHE A 73 -13.00 2.10 -9.39
N ILE A 74 -12.16 2.22 -8.36
CA ILE A 74 -12.52 2.88 -7.10
C ILE A 74 -12.01 4.32 -7.20
N THR A 75 -12.92 5.26 -7.43
CA THR A 75 -12.58 6.66 -7.72
C THR A 75 -13.13 7.59 -6.65
N TRP A 76 -12.42 8.69 -6.39
CA TRP A 76 -12.86 9.76 -5.50
C TRP A 76 -12.33 11.11 -5.97
N GLN A 77 -12.92 12.19 -5.45
CA GLN A 77 -12.31 13.52 -5.51
C GLN A 77 -11.28 13.66 -4.39
N GLU A 78 -10.09 14.19 -4.68
CA GLU A 78 -8.99 14.27 -3.71
C GLU A 78 -9.38 15.02 -2.43
N GLU A 79 -10.24 16.03 -2.55
CA GLU A 79 -10.82 16.79 -1.43
C GLU A 79 -11.61 15.91 -0.45
N MET A 80 -12.21 14.83 -0.95
CA MET A 80 -13.02 13.88 -0.16
C MET A 80 -12.21 12.70 0.37
N LYS A 81 -10.93 12.54 -0.05
CA LYS A 81 -10.10 11.37 0.26
C LYS A 81 -10.09 11.04 1.75
N ARG A 82 -9.90 12.04 2.60
CA ARG A 82 -9.86 11.85 4.07
C ARG A 82 -11.15 11.25 4.63
N SER A 83 -12.30 11.67 4.10
CA SER A 83 -13.63 11.21 4.55
C SER A 83 -13.98 9.83 3.99
N LEU A 84 -13.54 9.54 2.76
CA LEU A 84 -13.81 8.28 2.07
C LEU A 84 -12.80 7.17 2.41
N ASN A 85 -11.67 7.51 3.02
CA ASN A 85 -10.59 6.57 3.34
C ASN A 85 -11.09 5.28 4.05
N PRO A 86 -11.96 5.33 5.09
CA PRO A 86 -12.47 4.10 5.71
C PRO A 86 -13.21 3.18 4.72
N LEU A 87 -13.99 3.75 3.81
CA LEU A 87 -14.75 3.01 2.80
C LEU A 87 -13.81 2.41 1.74
N ILE A 88 -12.86 3.20 1.22
CA ILE A 88 -11.88 2.75 0.22
C ILE A 88 -11.01 1.61 0.79
N SER A 89 -10.51 1.78 2.02
CA SER A 89 -9.75 0.75 2.72
C SER A 89 -10.57 -0.51 2.95
N CYS A 90 -11.85 -0.37 3.34
CA CYS A 90 -12.75 -1.51 3.52
C CYS A 90 -12.94 -2.30 2.22
N TRP A 91 -13.11 -1.62 1.08
CA TRP A 91 -13.26 -2.28 -0.22
C TRP A 91 -11.98 -3.03 -0.62
N LEU A 92 -10.82 -2.40 -0.49
CA LEU A 92 -9.54 -3.03 -0.82
C LEU A 92 -9.22 -4.22 0.10
N ASP A 93 -9.45 -4.07 1.42
CA ASP A 93 -9.24 -5.17 2.36
C ASP A 93 -10.22 -6.32 2.13
N SER A 94 -11.46 -6.02 1.74
CA SER A 94 -12.45 -7.03 1.34
C SER A 94 -12.01 -7.81 0.11
N ILE A 95 -11.43 -7.14 -0.90
CA ILE A 95 -10.85 -7.80 -2.08
C ILE A 95 -9.76 -8.79 -1.63
N PHE A 96 -8.83 -8.37 -0.76
CA PHE A 96 -7.79 -9.25 -0.25
C PHE A 96 -8.36 -10.45 0.53
N SER A 97 -9.32 -10.21 1.41
CA SER A 97 -9.99 -11.27 2.17
C SER A 97 -10.69 -12.29 1.26
N ILE A 98 -11.42 -11.81 0.24
CA ILE A 98 -12.11 -12.67 -0.73
C ILE A 98 -11.08 -13.50 -1.50
N VAL A 99 -10.03 -12.87 -2.05
CA VAL A 99 -8.99 -13.55 -2.83
C VAL A 99 -8.26 -14.63 -2.03
N LEU A 100 -8.03 -14.40 -0.73
CA LEU A 100 -7.45 -15.41 0.16
C LEU A 100 -8.34 -16.65 0.34
N GLY A 101 -9.66 -16.46 0.32
CA GLY A 101 -10.65 -17.52 0.39
C GLY A 101 -10.93 -18.21 -0.95
N MET A 102 -10.45 -17.65 -2.06
CA MET A 102 -10.58 -18.27 -3.38
C MET A 102 -9.64 -19.48 -3.50
N GLY A 103 -10.08 -20.46 -4.30
CA GLY A 103 -9.26 -21.60 -4.70
C GLY A 103 -8.18 -21.21 -5.71
N GLU A 104 -7.50 -22.22 -6.24
CA GLU A 104 -6.54 -22.00 -7.32
C GLU A 104 -7.25 -21.47 -8.58
N LYS A 105 -6.73 -20.39 -9.16
CA LYS A 105 -7.26 -19.78 -10.38
C LYS A 105 -6.15 -19.49 -11.38
N GLU A 106 -6.41 -19.77 -12.65
CA GLU A 106 -5.52 -19.39 -13.76
C GLU A 106 -5.63 -17.91 -14.13
N SER A 107 -6.78 -17.28 -13.83
CA SER A 107 -7.03 -15.87 -14.10
C SER A 107 -6.22 -14.95 -13.18
N ARG A 108 -5.64 -13.87 -13.73
CA ARG A 108 -4.90 -12.87 -12.96
C ARG A 108 -5.81 -11.78 -12.41
N ILE A 109 -5.71 -11.52 -11.10
CA ILE A 109 -6.35 -10.40 -10.42
C ILE A 109 -5.29 -9.35 -10.15
N ASN A 110 -5.31 -8.24 -10.90
CA ASN A 110 -4.35 -7.16 -10.72
C ASN A 110 -4.97 -6.07 -9.84
N VAL A 111 -4.32 -5.75 -8.73
CA VAL A 111 -4.73 -4.67 -7.81
C VAL A 111 -3.70 -3.56 -7.90
N PHE A 112 -4.14 -2.36 -8.29
CA PHE A 112 -3.30 -1.16 -8.37
C PHE A 112 -3.66 -0.22 -7.22
N ILE A 113 -2.66 0.11 -6.41
CA ILE A 113 -2.77 1.01 -5.27
C ILE A 113 -1.80 2.16 -5.53
N ASP A 114 -2.33 3.34 -5.82
CA ASP A 114 -1.50 4.50 -6.17
C ASP A 114 -0.63 4.94 -4.99
N GLU A 115 -1.22 5.03 -3.79
CA GLU A 115 -0.54 5.47 -2.57
C GLU A 115 -0.98 4.62 -1.36
N LEU A 116 -0.18 3.62 -1.01
CA LEU A 116 -0.50 2.61 0.00
C LEU A 116 -0.62 3.20 1.40
N GLU A 117 0.27 4.12 1.77
CA GLU A 117 0.29 4.81 3.06
C GLU A 117 -0.87 5.80 3.24
N SER A 118 -1.58 6.11 2.15
CA SER A 118 -2.75 6.99 2.21
C SER A 118 -3.99 6.27 2.73
N LEU A 119 -3.99 4.93 2.69
CA LEU A 119 -5.06 4.08 3.16
C LEU A 119 -4.98 3.88 4.68
N GLN A 120 -6.09 3.47 5.29
CA GLN A 120 -6.05 2.86 6.63
C GLN A 120 -5.26 1.55 6.60
N PHE A 121 -4.89 1.08 7.79
CA PHE A 121 -4.35 -0.26 7.98
C PHE A 121 -5.24 -1.31 7.30
N LEU A 122 -4.64 -2.14 6.44
CA LEU A 122 -5.31 -3.22 5.72
C LEU A 122 -4.91 -4.57 6.34
N PRO A 123 -5.73 -5.17 7.22
CA PRO A 123 -5.39 -6.41 7.93
C PRO A 123 -4.99 -7.57 7.01
N ASN A 124 -5.65 -7.71 5.86
CA ASN A 124 -5.45 -8.85 4.96
C ASN A 124 -4.32 -8.64 3.95
N LEU A 125 -3.73 -7.45 3.87
CA LEU A 125 -2.71 -7.14 2.85
C LEU A 125 -1.50 -8.07 2.93
N ASN A 126 -0.94 -8.26 4.13
CA ASN A 126 0.28 -9.06 4.28
C ASN A 126 0.05 -10.54 3.91
N ASP A 127 -1.09 -11.10 4.36
CA ASP A 127 -1.49 -12.45 4.00
C ASP A 127 -1.76 -12.57 2.50
N ALA A 128 -2.42 -11.57 1.89
CA ALA A 128 -2.70 -11.56 0.45
C ALA A 128 -1.42 -11.53 -0.38
N LEU A 129 -0.43 -10.71 -0.01
CA LEU A 129 0.88 -10.69 -0.68
C LEU A 129 1.63 -12.03 -0.59
N THR A 130 1.48 -12.74 0.53
CA THR A 130 2.18 -14.01 0.78
C THR A 130 1.47 -15.21 0.15
N LYS A 131 0.15 -15.28 0.28
CA LYS A 131 -0.68 -16.47 -0.03
C LYS A 131 -1.55 -16.31 -1.27
N GLY A 132 -1.74 -15.09 -1.78
CA GLY A 132 -2.63 -14.78 -2.89
C GLY A 132 -2.13 -15.27 -4.26
N ARG A 133 -0.88 -15.74 -4.36
CA ARG A 133 -0.30 -16.26 -5.61
C ARG A 133 -1.12 -17.40 -6.22
N LYS A 134 -1.63 -18.32 -5.39
CA LYS A 134 -2.47 -19.45 -5.84
C LYS A 134 -3.78 -18.97 -6.50
N SER A 135 -4.30 -17.84 -6.04
CA SER A 135 -5.54 -17.23 -6.52
C SER A 135 -5.30 -16.26 -7.70
N GLY A 136 -4.08 -16.21 -8.24
CA GLY A 136 -3.71 -15.33 -9.35
C GLY A 136 -3.54 -13.85 -8.97
N LEU A 137 -3.41 -13.52 -7.68
CA LEU A 137 -3.26 -12.14 -7.23
C LEU A 137 -1.90 -11.53 -7.63
N CYS A 138 -1.95 -10.32 -8.17
CA CYS A 138 -0.79 -9.48 -8.44
C CYS A 138 -1.06 -8.06 -7.92
N VAL A 139 -0.27 -7.59 -6.96
CA VAL A 139 -0.44 -6.27 -6.34
C VAL A 139 0.65 -5.33 -6.84
N TYR A 140 0.23 -4.14 -7.26
CA TYR A 140 1.10 -3.02 -7.60
C TYR A 140 0.78 -1.90 -6.61
N ALA A 141 1.76 -1.48 -5.82
CA ALA A 141 1.55 -0.46 -4.80
C ALA A 141 2.65 0.61 -4.87
N GLY A 142 2.25 1.87 -4.97
CA GLY A 142 3.12 3.01 -4.77
C GLY A 142 3.17 3.44 -3.30
N TYR A 143 4.32 3.95 -2.87
CA TYR A 143 4.45 4.71 -1.63
C TYR A 143 5.50 5.81 -1.83
N GLN A 144 5.31 6.95 -1.17
CA GLN A 144 6.16 8.13 -1.25
C GLN A 144 7.25 8.13 -0.18
N THR A 145 6.89 7.80 1.07
CA THR A 145 7.87 7.79 2.17
C THR A 145 7.77 6.55 3.04
N TYR A 146 8.93 6.02 3.44
CA TYR A 146 9.00 4.88 4.35
C TYR A 146 8.40 5.21 5.71
N SER A 147 8.61 6.44 6.22
CA SER A 147 8.10 6.85 7.53
C SER A 147 6.57 6.93 7.57
N GLN A 148 5.89 7.32 6.47
CA GLN A 148 4.42 7.25 6.40
C GLN A 148 3.93 5.81 6.37
N LEU A 149 4.60 4.91 5.65
CA LEU A 149 4.26 3.49 5.64
C LEU A 149 4.40 2.88 7.05
N VAL A 150 5.49 3.18 7.76
CA VAL A 150 5.73 2.77 9.16
C VAL A 150 4.67 3.34 10.10
N LYS A 151 4.18 4.55 9.87
CA LYS A 151 3.10 5.14 10.68
C LYS A 151 1.78 4.37 10.57
N VAL A 152 1.49 3.79 9.41
CA VAL A 152 0.25 3.02 9.19
C VAL A 152 0.39 1.57 9.66
N TYR A 153 1.50 0.91 9.34
CA TYR A 153 1.66 -0.54 9.54
C TYR A 153 2.58 -0.92 10.71
N GLY A 154 3.32 0.03 11.27
CA GLY A 154 4.44 -0.29 12.17
C GLY A 154 5.66 -0.77 11.40
N ARG A 155 6.83 -0.77 12.06
CA ARG A 155 8.13 -1.03 11.42
C ARG A 155 8.22 -2.46 10.85
N ASP A 156 7.88 -3.45 11.65
CA ASP A 156 8.07 -4.86 11.29
C ASP A 156 7.14 -5.28 10.14
N MET A 157 5.88 -4.83 10.18
CA MET A 157 4.94 -5.13 9.10
C MET A 157 5.25 -4.35 7.83
N ALA A 158 5.66 -3.07 7.93
CA ALA A 158 6.11 -2.32 6.76
C ALA A 158 7.29 -3.00 6.06
N GLN A 159 8.27 -3.49 6.83
CA GLN A 159 9.38 -4.28 6.28
C GLN A 159 8.90 -5.57 5.62
N THR A 160 7.97 -6.29 6.24
CA THR A 160 7.41 -7.53 5.69
C THR A 160 6.64 -7.28 4.38
N ILE A 161 5.83 -6.23 4.33
CA ILE A 161 5.09 -5.82 3.13
C ILE A 161 6.07 -5.53 1.99
N LEU A 162 7.10 -4.70 2.23
CA LEU A 162 8.10 -4.37 1.22
C LEU A 162 8.93 -5.59 0.80
N ALA A 163 9.26 -6.50 1.71
CA ALA A 163 9.98 -7.73 1.40
C ALA A 163 9.17 -8.69 0.50
N ASN A 164 7.84 -8.71 0.65
CA ASN A 164 6.94 -9.50 -0.20
C ASN A 164 6.73 -8.89 -1.60
N MET A 165 7.07 -7.61 -1.80
CA MET A 165 7.07 -6.92 -3.09
C MET A 165 8.39 -7.16 -3.84
N ARG A 166 8.45 -8.24 -4.62
CA ARG A 166 9.72 -8.69 -5.24
C ARG A 166 10.21 -7.87 -6.43
N SER A 167 9.39 -7.00 -6.99
CA SER A 167 9.76 -6.11 -8.10
C SER A 167 9.68 -4.67 -7.62
N ASN A 168 10.78 -3.93 -7.74
CA ASN A 168 10.89 -2.57 -7.22
C ASN A 168 11.13 -1.57 -8.35
N ILE A 169 10.40 -0.46 -8.28
CA ILE A 169 10.60 0.71 -9.15
C ILE A 169 10.88 1.90 -8.24
N VAL A 170 12.04 2.52 -8.41
CA VAL A 170 12.46 3.71 -7.64
C VAL A 170 12.48 4.92 -8.56
N LEU A 171 11.67 5.94 -8.26
CA LEU A 171 11.47 7.15 -9.09
C LEU A 171 12.09 8.43 -8.51
N GLY A 172 13.04 8.27 -7.58
CA GLY A 172 13.66 9.39 -6.87
C GLY A 172 12.94 9.73 -5.56
N GLY A 173 13.52 10.67 -4.81
CA GLY A 173 13.00 11.10 -3.51
C GLY A 173 13.61 12.43 -3.08
N SER A 174 12.99 13.07 -2.09
CA SER A 174 13.51 14.32 -1.53
C SER A 174 14.87 14.09 -0.85
N ARG A 175 15.82 15.00 -1.04
CA ARG A 175 17.12 15.01 -0.35
C ARG A 175 17.03 15.06 1.18
N LEU A 176 15.88 15.48 1.71
CA LEU A 176 15.64 15.52 3.16
C LEU A 176 15.07 14.20 3.71
N GLY A 177 14.81 13.22 2.84
CA GLY A 177 14.20 11.93 3.20
C GLY A 177 15.24 10.82 3.40
N ASP A 178 16.26 11.04 4.22
CA ASP A 178 17.41 10.13 4.37
C ASP A 178 17.03 8.66 4.59
N GLU A 179 16.08 8.40 5.50
CA GLU A 179 15.61 7.03 5.79
C GLU A 179 14.92 6.40 4.57
N THR A 180 14.13 7.18 3.83
CA THR A 180 13.44 6.70 2.62
C THR A 180 14.44 6.41 1.51
N LEU A 181 15.43 7.29 1.31
CA LEU A 181 16.48 7.11 0.31
C LEU A 181 17.39 5.92 0.64
N ASP A 182 17.76 5.70 1.91
CA ASP A 182 18.51 4.51 2.32
C ASP A 182 17.70 3.24 2.06
N GLN A 183 16.40 3.23 2.37
CA GLN A 183 15.56 2.07 2.06
C GLN A 183 15.43 1.81 0.55
N MET A 184 15.20 2.85 -0.25
CA MET A 184 15.17 2.72 -1.70
C MET A 184 16.50 2.19 -2.24
N SER A 185 17.63 2.69 -1.73
CA SER A 185 18.98 2.21 -2.07
C SER A 185 19.18 0.75 -1.70
N ARG A 186 18.75 0.32 -0.50
CA ARG A 186 18.74 -1.10 -0.08
C ARG A 186 17.92 -1.98 -1.01
N SER A 187 16.74 -1.50 -1.43
CA SER A 187 15.84 -2.27 -2.31
C SER A 187 16.42 -2.55 -3.70
N LEU A 188 17.39 -1.74 -4.14
CA LEU A 188 18.14 -1.91 -5.39
C LEU A 188 19.38 -2.81 -5.21
N GLY A 189 19.68 -3.24 -3.99
CA GLY A 189 20.74 -4.19 -3.72
C GLY A 189 22.14 -3.60 -3.64
N GLU A 190 23.11 -4.50 -3.51
CA GLU A 190 24.52 -4.21 -3.34
C GLU A 190 25.33 -4.99 -4.40
N ILE A 191 26.47 -4.43 -4.81
CA ILE A 191 27.39 -5.02 -5.79
C ILE A 191 28.79 -5.08 -5.20
N GLU A 192 29.60 -6.01 -5.68
CA GLU A 192 31.04 -6.01 -5.39
C GLU A 192 31.71 -4.89 -6.21
N GLY A 193 32.19 -3.86 -5.51
CA GLY A 193 32.94 -2.76 -6.09
C GLY A 193 34.43 -2.86 -5.77
N GLU A 194 35.29 -2.61 -6.75
CA GLU A 194 36.71 -2.36 -6.51
C GLU A 194 36.92 -0.93 -6.00
N VAL A 195 37.39 -0.78 -4.77
CA VAL A 195 37.78 0.52 -4.20
C VAL A 195 39.30 0.63 -4.30
N GLU A 196 39.79 1.56 -5.12
CA GLU A 196 41.21 1.88 -5.22
C GLU A 196 41.60 2.82 -4.07
N ARG A 197 42.37 2.32 -3.11
CA ARG A 197 42.95 3.13 -2.03
C ARG A 197 44.36 3.53 -2.41
N LYS A 198 44.62 4.84 -2.41
CA LYS A 198 45.97 5.40 -2.55
C LYS A 198 46.53 5.61 -1.14
N GLU A 199 47.52 4.81 -0.77
CA GLU A 199 48.29 5.03 0.45
C GLU A 199 49.60 5.73 0.08
N SER A 200 49.81 6.90 0.68
CA SER A 200 51.08 7.63 0.62
C SER A 200 51.95 7.21 1.79
N ASP A 201 53.20 6.84 1.53
CA ASP A 201 54.17 6.56 2.58
C ASP A 201 54.49 7.86 3.35
N PRO A 202 54.28 7.93 4.69
CA PRO A 202 54.55 9.12 5.48
C PRO A 202 56.01 9.60 5.42
N GLN A 203 56.96 8.70 5.17
CA GLN A 203 58.38 9.04 5.01
C GLN A 203 58.79 9.32 3.56
N LYS A 204 58.02 8.85 2.57
CA LYS A 204 58.30 9.06 1.14
C LYS A 204 57.02 9.49 0.40
N PRO A 205 56.63 10.78 0.50
CA PRO A 205 55.36 11.29 -0.03
C PRO A 205 55.18 11.09 -1.56
N TRP A 206 56.29 10.95 -2.29
CA TRP A 206 56.32 10.70 -3.73
C TRP A 206 56.03 9.24 -4.12
N ILE A 207 56.04 8.29 -3.18
CA ILE A 207 55.67 6.89 -3.43
C ILE A 207 54.20 6.71 -3.08
N VAL A 208 53.37 6.57 -4.11
CA VAL A 208 51.94 6.24 -3.96
C VAL A 208 51.75 4.75 -4.24
N ARG A 209 51.40 3.99 -3.21
CA ARG A 209 50.96 2.60 -3.39
C ARG A 209 49.47 2.57 -3.66
N LYS A 210 49.09 1.88 -4.73
CA LYS A 210 47.69 1.64 -5.11
C LYS A 210 47.30 0.26 -4.62
N ARG A 211 46.40 0.18 -3.65
CA ARG A 211 45.77 -1.07 -3.22
C ARG A 211 44.36 -1.13 -3.78
N ARG A 212 44.01 -2.25 -4.42
CA ARG A 212 42.64 -2.54 -4.84
C ARG A 212 42.03 -3.46 -3.79
N ASP A 213 40.99 -2.98 -3.12
CA ASP A 213 40.19 -3.78 -2.19
C ASP A 213 38.80 -3.97 -2.80
N VAL A 214 38.33 -5.22 -2.88
CA VAL A 214 36.95 -5.52 -3.24
C VAL A 214 36.07 -5.33 -2.01
N LYS A 215 35.02 -4.51 -2.12
CA LYS A 215 34.05 -4.29 -1.06
C LYS A 215 32.64 -4.31 -1.61
N VAL A 216 31.71 -4.80 -0.78
CA VAL A 216 30.27 -4.69 -1.08
C VAL A 216 29.85 -3.23 -0.92
N VAL A 217 29.31 -2.64 -1.98
CA VAL A 217 28.82 -1.26 -2.04
C VAL A 217 27.39 -1.22 -2.57
N ARG A 218 26.65 -0.13 -2.31
CA ARG A 218 25.31 0.06 -2.89
C ARG A 218 25.37 0.02 -4.42
N ALA A 219 24.44 -0.71 -5.05
CA ALA A 219 24.30 -0.69 -6.51
C ALA A 219 23.93 0.72 -7.01
N VAL A 220 23.10 1.42 -6.24
CA VAL A 220 22.72 2.82 -6.46
C VAL A 220 22.69 3.52 -5.12
N THR A 221 23.41 4.63 -4.98
CA THR A 221 23.51 5.37 -3.72
C THR A 221 22.24 6.20 -3.44
N PRO A 222 21.94 6.52 -2.15
CA PRO A 222 20.88 7.47 -1.79
C PRO A 222 21.00 8.81 -2.51
N THR A 223 22.24 9.29 -2.70
CA THR A 223 22.52 10.54 -3.41
C THR A 223 22.12 10.46 -4.88
N GLU A 224 22.46 9.38 -5.58
CA GLU A 224 22.05 9.16 -6.98
C GLU A 224 20.52 9.14 -7.12
N ILE A 225 19.82 8.48 -6.18
CA ILE A 225 18.35 8.44 -6.15
C ILE A 225 17.78 9.86 -5.97
N SER A 226 18.34 10.65 -5.04
CA SER A 226 17.88 12.02 -4.77
C SER A 226 18.12 13.01 -5.93
N MET A 227 18.99 12.65 -6.88
CA MET A 227 19.35 13.47 -8.04
C MET A 227 18.63 13.02 -9.31
N LEU A 228 17.74 12.02 -9.24
CA LEU A 228 17.01 11.55 -10.40
C LEU A 228 16.13 12.67 -11.00
N PRO A 229 16.24 12.94 -12.31
CA PRO A 229 15.29 13.81 -12.99
C PRO A 229 13.90 13.19 -13.02
N ASN A 230 12.87 14.03 -13.14
CA ASN A 230 11.49 13.58 -13.36
C ASN A 230 11.41 12.55 -14.50
N LEU A 231 10.54 11.55 -14.33
CA LEU A 231 10.35 10.44 -15.25
C LEU A 231 11.60 9.56 -15.45
N THR A 232 12.58 9.60 -14.55
CA THR A 232 13.74 8.70 -14.55
C THR A 232 13.71 7.85 -13.29
N GLY A 233 14.06 6.58 -13.40
CA GLY A 233 14.06 5.68 -12.26
C GLY A 233 14.99 4.49 -12.42
N TYR A 234 15.01 3.65 -11.39
CA TYR A 234 15.67 2.35 -11.40
C TYR A 234 14.63 1.24 -11.27
N LEU A 235 14.85 0.16 -12.00
CA LEU A 235 14.03 -1.04 -12.00
C LEU A 235 14.87 -2.21 -11.47
N ALA A 236 14.38 -2.86 -10.43
CA ALA A 236 14.92 -4.12 -9.91
C ALA A 236 13.85 -5.21 -10.03
N LEU A 237 14.08 -6.17 -10.92
CA LEU A 237 13.19 -7.30 -11.13
C LEU A 237 13.67 -8.52 -10.34
N PRO A 238 12.77 -9.45 -9.97
CA PRO A 238 13.14 -10.67 -9.28
C PRO A 238 14.01 -11.58 -10.16
N GLY A 239 14.87 -12.36 -9.52
CA GLY A 239 15.77 -13.30 -10.19
C GLY A 239 17.16 -12.70 -10.41
N ASP A 240 17.89 -13.23 -11.39
CA ASP A 240 19.29 -12.88 -11.67
C ASP A 240 19.40 -11.71 -12.67
N MET A 241 18.49 -10.74 -12.58
CA MET A 241 18.49 -9.58 -13.46
C MET A 241 19.21 -8.39 -12.79
N PRO A 242 20.12 -7.72 -13.51
CA PRO A 242 20.77 -6.52 -12.98
C PRO A 242 19.77 -5.37 -12.85
N VAL A 243 20.03 -4.47 -11.91
CA VAL A 243 19.28 -3.21 -11.80
C VAL A 243 19.50 -2.36 -13.04
N ALA A 244 18.41 -1.85 -13.61
CA ALA A 244 18.44 -1.03 -14.82
C ALA A 244 17.91 0.37 -14.55
N LYS A 245 18.65 1.39 -15.00
CA LYS A 245 18.16 2.78 -15.05
C LYS A 245 17.28 2.95 -16.28
N PHE A 246 16.10 3.54 -16.12
CA PHE A 246 15.18 3.81 -17.22
C PHE A 246 14.71 5.27 -17.23
N LYS A 247 14.24 5.71 -18.40
CA LYS A 247 13.55 6.99 -18.58
C LYS A 247 12.16 6.73 -19.16
N ALA A 248 11.13 6.99 -18.37
CA ALA A 248 9.74 6.90 -18.78
C ALA A 248 9.40 8.02 -19.76
N LYS A 249 8.51 7.71 -20.71
CA LYS A 249 7.94 8.70 -21.62
C LYS A 249 6.54 9.03 -21.13
N HIS A 250 6.20 10.30 -21.08
CA HIS A 250 4.83 10.72 -20.85
C HIS A 250 3.96 10.29 -22.03
N VAL A 251 2.98 9.42 -21.77
CA VAL A 251 2.04 8.93 -22.79
C VAL A 251 0.72 9.68 -22.61
N LYS A 252 0.29 10.39 -23.65
CA LYS A 252 -1.06 10.99 -23.69
C LYS A 252 -2.06 9.94 -24.17
N TYR A 253 -2.83 9.39 -23.24
CA TYR A 253 -3.93 8.48 -23.58
C TYR A 253 -5.10 9.29 -24.14
N HIS A 254 -5.47 9.02 -25.40
CA HIS A 254 -6.67 9.57 -26.03
C HIS A 254 -7.72 8.45 -26.09
N ARG A 255 -8.85 8.64 -25.42
CA ARG A 255 -9.98 7.72 -25.56
C ARG A 255 -10.77 8.11 -26.79
N LYS A 256 -11.08 7.14 -27.66
CA LYS A 256 -12.00 7.36 -28.80
C LYS A 256 -13.37 7.85 -28.32
N ASN A 257 -13.83 7.31 -27.20
CA ASN A 257 -15.02 7.75 -26.47
C ASN A 257 -14.59 8.26 -25.09
N PRO A 258 -14.53 9.59 -24.88
CA PRO A 258 -14.24 10.17 -23.58
C PRO A 258 -15.29 9.72 -22.56
N VAL A 259 -14.83 9.27 -21.40
CA VAL A 259 -15.70 9.05 -20.23
C VAL A 259 -15.28 10.10 -19.22
N PRO A 260 -16.20 10.90 -18.65
CA PRO A 260 -15.86 11.87 -17.62
C PRO A 260 -15.15 11.18 -16.46
N GLY A 261 -14.11 11.83 -15.93
CA GLY A 261 -13.32 11.24 -14.83
C GLY A 261 -14.14 11.07 -13.55
N ILE A 262 -15.01 12.06 -13.26
CA ILE A 262 -15.93 12.05 -12.13
C ILE A 262 -17.24 12.69 -12.62
N GLU A 263 -18.35 11.99 -12.42
CA GLU A 263 -19.70 12.53 -12.63
C GLU A 263 -20.33 12.70 -11.26
N LEU A 264 -20.65 13.94 -10.89
CA LEU A 264 -21.37 14.23 -9.66
C LEU A 264 -22.85 13.87 -9.88
N ARG A 265 -23.40 13.06 -8.99
CA ARG A 265 -24.85 12.84 -8.96
C ARG A 265 -25.51 14.11 -8.46
N GLU A 266 -26.54 14.58 -9.17
CA GLU A 266 -27.47 15.54 -8.60
C GLU A 266 -28.18 14.87 -7.41
N ILE A 267 -28.21 15.57 -6.27
CA ILE A 267 -28.84 15.13 -5.01
C ILE A 267 -30.27 15.65 -4.99
#